data_AF-A0A2U2BSP5-F1
#
_entry.id   AF-A0A2U2BSP5-F1
#
_cell.length_a   1.000
_cell.length_b   1.000
_cell.length_c   1.000
_cell.angle_alpha   90.00
_cell.angle_beta   90.00
_cell.angle_gamma   90.00
#
_symmetry.space_group_name_H-M   'P 1'
#
loop_
_entity.id
_entity.type
_entity.pdbx_description
1 polymer ?
#
loop_
_entity_poly.entity_id
_entity_poly.type
_entity_poly.pdbx_seq_one_letter_code
_entity_poly.pdbx_strand_id
1 'polypeptide(L)'
;MTREDARDAMDRARARLAREAAAYAFGVDAAEIAAPTRRSARTALARQVAMYLTHVAFELSLSRTALAFGRDRTTAAYACHRIEDRRDDAAFDALLDDLEACLRSAPTPDRAAA
;
A
#
# COMPACT_ATOMS: atom_id res chain seq x y z
N MET A 1 -16.45 20.07 2.14
CA MET A 1 -15.35 19.11 2.37
C MET A 1 -14.24 19.83 3.12
N THR A 2 -13.89 19.36 4.32
CA THR A 2 -12.81 19.98 5.10
C THR A 2 -11.44 19.65 4.50
N ARG A 3 -10.39 20.37 4.90
CA ARG A 3 -8.99 20.07 4.48
C ARG A 3 -8.56 18.68 4.93
N GLU A 4 -9.09 18.21 6.05
CA GLU A 4 -8.86 16.87 6.61
C GLU A 4 -9.55 15.79 5.78
N ASP A 5 -10.84 15.95 5.46
CA ASP A 5 -11.59 15.02 4.59
C ASP A 5 -10.89 14.84 3.23
N ALA A 6 -10.39 15.95 2.67
CA ALA A 6 -9.72 15.96 1.39
C ALA A 6 -8.38 15.21 1.43
N ARG A 7 -7.64 15.31 2.56
CA ARG A 7 -6.40 14.56 2.78
C ARG A 7 -6.69 13.07 2.93
N ASP A 8 -7.70 12.71 3.71
CA ASP A 8 -8.08 11.31 3.94
C ASP A 8 -8.57 10.65 2.64
N ALA A 9 -9.30 11.39 1.80
CA ALA A 9 -9.70 10.92 0.48
C ALA A 9 -8.48 10.66 -0.44
N MET A 10 -7.48 11.54 -0.40
CA MET A 10 -6.23 11.38 -1.14
C MET A 10 -5.43 10.18 -0.65
N ASP A 11 -5.31 10.01 0.67
CA ASP A 11 -4.62 8.89 1.30
C ASP A 11 -5.26 7.56 0.92
N ARG A 12 -6.60 7.48 0.93
CA ARG A 12 -7.35 6.31 0.46
C ARG A 12 -7.15 6.05 -1.04
N ALA A 13 -7.07 7.09 -1.87
CA ALA A 13 -6.84 6.92 -3.31
C ALA A 13 -5.44 6.36 -3.59
N ARG A 14 -4.42 6.89 -2.92
CA ARG A 14 -3.02 6.39 -2.96
C ARG A 14 -2.90 4.95 -2.48
N ALA A 15 -3.53 4.62 -1.34
CA ALA A 15 -3.57 3.25 -0.82
C ALA A 15 -4.24 2.26 -1.80
N ARG A 16 -5.32 2.68 -2.47
CA ARG A 16 -5.95 1.87 -3.53
C ARG A 16 -4.99 1.61 -4.69
N LEU A 17 -4.30 2.64 -5.18
CA LEU A 17 -3.33 2.47 -6.26
C LEU A 17 -2.19 1.51 -5.89
N ALA A 18 -1.61 1.67 -4.69
CA ALA A 18 -0.58 0.75 -4.19
C ALA A 18 -1.08 -0.69 -4.05
N ARG A 19 -2.34 -0.87 -3.65
CA ARG A 19 -2.99 -2.18 -3.57
C ARG A 19 -3.13 -2.83 -4.95
N GLU A 20 -3.56 -2.09 -5.97
CA GLU A 20 -3.68 -2.63 -7.34
C GLU A 20 -2.29 -2.99 -7.91
N ALA A 21 -1.28 -2.16 -7.68
CA ALA A 21 0.09 -2.46 -8.11
C ALA A 21 0.64 -3.74 -7.45
N ALA A 22 0.42 -3.90 -6.14
CA ALA A 22 0.79 -5.13 -5.43
C ALA A 22 -0.05 -6.33 -5.91
N ALA A 23 -1.35 -6.17 -6.14
CA ALA A 23 -2.20 -7.24 -6.66
C ALA A 23 -1.67 -7.77 -8.00
N TYR A 24 -1.33 -6.85 -8.91
CA TYR A 24 -0.73 -7.17 -10.21
C TYR A 24 0.60 -7.91 -10.06
N ALA A 25 1.55 -7.36 -9.30
CA ALA A 25 2.89 -7.95 -9.16
C ALA A 25 2.88 -9.35 -8.51
N PHE A 26 1.98 -9.57 -7.55
CA PHE A 26 1.90 -10.84 -6.83
C PHE A 26 0.90 -11.82 -7.43
N GLY A 27 0.15 -11.45 -8.47
CA GLY A 27 -0.85 -12.31 -9.11
C GLY A 27 -1.99 -12.71 -8.17
N VAL A 28 -2.47 -11.75 -7.37
CA VAL A 28 -3.59 -11.94 -6.44
C VAL A 28 -4.70 -10.95 -6.75
N ASP A 29 -5.93 -11.29 -6.38
CA ASP A 29 -7.06 -10.36 -6.53
C ASP A 29 -6.96 -9.23 -5.48
N ALA A 30 -7.04 -7.98 -5.94
CA ALA A 30 -7.00 -6.79 -5.09
C ALA A 30 -8.14 -6.77 -4.05
N ALA A 31 -9.30 -7.35 -4.36
CA ALA A 31 -10.40 -7.51 -3.41
C ALA A 31 -10.00 -8.41 -2.23
N GLU A 32 -9.18 -9.44 -2.47
CA GLU A 32 -8.66 -10.29 -1.40
C GLU A 32 -7.65 -9.56 -0.52
N ILE A 33 -6.87 -8.63 -1.07
CA ILE A 33 -5.95 -7.78 -0.30
C ILE A 33 -6.77 -6.88 0.65
N ALA A 34 -7.90 -6.36 0.21
CA ALA A 34 -8.77 -5.54 1.06
C ALA A 34 -9.54 -6.34 2.13
N ALA A 35 -9.74 -7.65 1.91
CA ALA A 35 -10.55 -8.47 2.81
C ALA A 35 -10.04 -8.47 4.27
N PRO A 36 -10.94 -8.44 5.27
CA PRO A 36 -10.58 -8.46 6.68
C PRO A 36 -10.06 -9.83 7.16
N THR A 37 -10.44 -10.91 6.47
CA THR A 37 -10.15 -12.29 6.85
C THR A 37 -8.76 -12.76 6.43
N ARG A 38 -8.26 -13.79 7.14
CA ARG A 38 -7.00 -14.45 6.81
C ARG A 38 -7.13 -15.14 5.45
N ARG A 39 -6.35 -14.69 4.46
CA ARG A 39 -6.23 -15.28 3.12
C ARG A 39 -4.90 -16.04 2.99
N SER A 40 -4.57 -16.46 1.78
CA SER A 40 -3.31 -17.14 1.47
C SER A 40 -2.09 -16.33 1.95
N ALA A 41 -0.96 -17.00 2.18
CA ALA A 41 0.30 -16.34 2.51
C ALA A 41 0.71 -15.31 1.43
N ARG A 42 0.37 -15.57 0.16
CA ARG A 42 0.63 -14.67 -0.96
C ARG A 42 -0.19 -13.39 -0.87
N THR A 43 -1.48 -13.51 -0.58
CA THR A 43 -2.38 -12.36 -0.35
C THR A 43 -1.94 -11.55 0.88
N ALA A 44 -1.47 -12.23 1.93
CA ALA A 44 -0.92 -11.56 3.12
C ALA A 44 0.34 -10.75 2.80
N LEU A 45 1.27 -11.32 2.03
CA LEU A 45 2.46 -10.62 1.55
C LEU A 45 2.09 -9.41 0.68
N ALA A 46 1.20 -9.58 -0.30
CA ALA A 46 0.78 -8.48 -1.18
C ALA A 46 0.15 -7.32 -0.39
N ARG A 47 -0.59 -7.62 0.69
CA ARG A 47 -1.10 -6.59 1.62
C ARG A 47 0.01 -5.86 2.34
N GLN A 48 1.01 -6.58 2.84
CA GLN A 48 2.16 -5.97 3.53
C GLN A 48 2.95 -5.07 2.57
N VAL A 49 3.18 -5.52 1.34
CA VAL A 49 3.80 -4.73 0.28
C VAL A 49 2.99 -3.48 -0.05
N ALA A 50 1.66 -3.59 -0.21
CA ALA A 50 0.82 -2.43 -0.48
C ALA A 50 0.89 -1.37 0.64
N MET A 51 0.91 -1.80 1.91
CA MET A 51 1.07 -0.89 3.05
C MET A 51 2.47 -0.25 3.08
N TYR A 52 3.51 -1.04 2.82
CA TYR A 52 4.89 -0.56 2.73
C TYR A 52 5.05 0.50 1.63
N LEU A 53 4.62 0.18 0.40
CA LEU A 53 4.67 1.10 -0.74
C LEU A 53 3.86 2.37 -0.49
N THR A 54 2.73 2.27 0.21
CA THR A 54 1.96 3.45 0.60
C THR A 54 2.75 4.36 1.56
N HIS A 55 3.51 3.77 2.47
CA HIS A 55 4.37 4.50 3.40
C HIS A 55 5.54 5.18 2.67
N VAL A 56 6.28 4.45 1.82
CA VAL A 56 7.53 4.95 1.22
C VAL A 56 7.30 5.78 -0.06
N ALA A 57 6.44 5.33 -0.97
CA ALA A 57 6.25 5.99 -2.26
C ALA A 57 5.45 7.30 -2.15
N PHE A 58 4.54 7.38 -1.17
CA PHE A 58 3.67 8.54 -0.96
C PHE A 58 3.95 9.30 0.33
N GLU A 59 4.97 8.88 1.09
CA GLU A 59 5.43 9.51 2.34
C GLU A 59 4.31 9.63 3.40
N LEU A 60 3.36 8.70 3.41
CA LEU A 60 2.34 8.64 4.46
C LEU A 60 2.95 8.13 5.75
N SER A 61 2.62 8.74 6.90
CA SER A 61 3.01 8.16 8.19
C SER A 61 2.36 6.80 8.42
N LEU A 62 2.95 5.94 9.26
CA LEU A 62 2.37 4.62 9.61
C LEU A 62 0.91 4.72 10.05
N SER A 63 0.54 5.76 10.81
CA SER A 63 -0.85 5.99 11.23
C SER A 63 -1.78 6.32 10.06
N ARG A 64 -1.34 7.15 9.11
CA ARG A 64 -2.11 7.50 7.91
C ARG A 64 -2.23 6.32 6.96
N THR A 65 -1.14 5.58 6.76
CA THR A 65 -1.16 4.31 6.02
C THR A 65 -2.15 3.34 6.63
N ALA A 66 -2.07 3.08 7.94
CA ALA A 66 -3.00 2.19 8.61
C ALA A 66 -4.47 2.63 8.45
N LEU A 67 -4.75 3.92 8.66
CA LEU A 67 -6.07 4.51 8.48
C LEU A 67 -6.60 4.33 7.04
N ALA A 68 -5.76 4.56 6.03
CA ALA A 68 -6.13 4.41 4.63
C ALA A 68 -6.49 2.96 4.24
N PHE A 69 -5.96 1.98 4.97
CA PHE A 69 -6.28 0.55 4.82
C PHE A 69 -7.34 0.05 5.82
N GLY A 70 -7.88 0.92 6.70
CA GLY A 70 -8.83 0.52 7.75
C GLY A 70 -8.23 -0.44 8.77
N ARG A 71 -6.95 -0.26 9.12
CA ARG A 71 -6.19 -1.11 10.04
C ARG A 71 -5.62 -0.30 11.21
N ASP A 72 -5.16 -1.02 12.23
CA ASP A 72 -4.45 -0.43 13.35
C ASP A 72 -3.01 -0.01 12.95
N ARG A 73 -2.48 1.06 13.56
CA ARG A 73 -1.11 1.54 13.32
C ARG A 73 -0.06 0.43 13.44
N THR A 74 -0.21 -0.47 14.41
CA THR A 74 0.71 -1.60 14.62
C THR A 74 0.72 -2.57 13.44
N THR A 75 -0.38 -2.68 12.70
CA THR A 75 -0.45 -3.51 11.48
C THR A 75 0.42 -2.92 10.36
N ALA A 76 0.38 -1.60 10.16
CA ALA A 76 1.24 -0.93 9.18
C ALA A 76 2.73 -1.00 9.59
N ALA A 77 3.03 -0.80 10.88
CA ALA A 77 4.39 -0.94 11.41
C ALA A 77 4.92 -2.36 11.19
N TYR A 78 4.13 -3.37 11.56
CA TYR A 78 4.46 -4.77 11.33
C TYR A 78 4.70 -5.08 9.85
N ALA A 79 3.83 -4.58 8.96
CA ALA A 79 4.02 -4.74 7.53
C ALA A 79 5.34 -4.13 7.06
N CYS A 80 5.67 -2.90 7.46
CA CYS A 80 6.92 -2.26 7.05
C CYS A 80 8.13 -3.05 7.54
N HIS A 81 8.18 -3.43 8.82
CA HIS A 81 9.27 -4.27 9.34
C HIS A 81 9.43 -5.58 8.58
N ARG A 82 8.32 -6.29 8.30
CA ARG A 82 8.37 -7.55 7.55
C ARG A 82 8.85 -7.41 6.12
N ILE A 83 8.61 -6.25 5.50
CA ILE A 83 9.08 -5.96 4.15
C ILE A 83 10.57 -5.60 4.19
N GLU A 84 11.00 -4.72 5.10
CA GLU A 84 12.41 -4.38 5.29
C GLU A 84 13.27 -5.62 5.57
N ASP A 85 12.85 -6.50 6.47
CA ASP A 85 13.53 -7.79 6.74
C ASP A 85 13.66 -8.66 5.48
N ARG A 86 12.78 -8.49 4.49
CA ARG A 86 12.73 -9.29 3.27
C ARG A 86 13.50 -8.64 2.11
N ARG A 87 13.83 -7.35 2.19
CA ARG A 87 14.65 -6.64 1.21
C ARG A 87 16.10 -7.16 1.15
N ASP A 88 16.51 -8.02 2.10
CA ASP A 88 17.75 -8.79 2.00
C ASP A 88 17.80 -9.73 0.77
N ASP A 89 16.63 -10.09 0.21
CA ASP A 89 16.55 -10.81 -1.07
C ASP A 89 16.59 -9.83 -2.25
N ALA A 90 17.68 -9.87 -3.02
CA ALA A 90 17.93 -8.90 -4.09
C ALA A 90 16.87 -8.88 -5.20
N ALA A 91 16.22 -10.03 -5.49
CA ALA A 91 15.17 -10.08 -6.51
C ALA A 91 13.88 -9.42 -6.01
N PHE A 92 13.56 -9.63 -4.73
CA PHE A 92 12.45 -8.98 -4.06
C PHE A 92 12.69 -7.47 -3.88
N ASP A 93 13.91 -7.08 -3.55
CA ASP A 93 14.32 -5.68 -3.42
C ASP A 93 14.14 -4.91 -4.73
N ALA A 94 14.68 -5.44 -5.83
CA ALA A 94 14.53 -4.85 -7.16
C ALA A 94 13.05 -4.73 -7.58
N LEU A 95 12.22 -5.75 -7.29
CA LEU A 95 10.79 -5.69 -7.54
C LEU A 95 10.10 -4.54 -6.76
N LEU A 96 10.51 -4.30 -5.51
CA LEU A 96 9.95 -3.21 -4.71
C LEU A 96 10.38 -1.84 -5.23
N ASP A 97 11.64 -1.69 -5.65
CA ASP A 97 12.14 -0.45 -6.25
C ASP A 97 11.37 -0.10 -7.54
N ASP A 98 11.11 -1.08 -8.40
CA ASP A 98 10.30 -0.91 -9.61
C ASP A 98 8.86 -0.46 -9.29
N LEU A 99 8.24 -1.11 -8.30
CA LEU A 99 6.90 -0.76 -7.85
C LEU A 99 6.84 0.63 -7.20
N GLU A 100 7.84 0.98 -6.39
CA GLU A 100 7.95 2.31 -5.78
C GLU A 100 8.12 3.39 -6.84
N ALA A 101 9.02 3.18 -7.82
CA ALA A 101 9.23 4.11 -8.92
C ALA A 101 7.95 4.32 -9.74
N CYS A 102 7.24 3.24 -10.07
CA CYS A 102 5.94 3.28 -10.74
C CYS A 102 4.94 4.15 -9.97
N LEU A 103 4.77 3.92 -8.66
CA LEU A 103 3.83 4.67 -7.83
C LEU A 103 4.22 6.14 -7.65
N ARG A 104 5.51 6.46 -7.54
CA ARG A 104 6.00 7.85 -7.46
C ARG A 104 5.75 8.63 -8.75
N SER A 105 5.76 7.94 -9.89
CA SER A 105 5.47 8.54 -11.21
C SER A 105 3.98 8.70 -11.50
N ALA A 106 3.11 8.11 -10.66
CA ALA A 106 1.67 8.11 -10.91
C ALA A 106 1.08 9.54 -10.86
N PRO A 107 0.10 9.86 -11.73
CA PRO A 107 -0.57 11.13 -11.67
C PRO A 107 -1.33 11.28 -10.35
N THR A 108 -1.56 12.53 -9.95
CA THR A 108 -2.42 12.79 -8.79
C THR A 108 -3.85 12.36 -9.13
N PRO A 109 -4.55 11.64 -8.23
CA PRO A 109 -5.94 11.26 -8.44
C PRO A 109 -6.80 12.47 -8.78
N ASP A 110 -7.55 12.40 -9.89
CA ASP A 110 -8.48 13.45 -10.26
C ASP A 110 -9.59 13.53 -9.21
N ARG A 111 -9.71 14.70 -8.57
CA ARG A 111 -10.69 14.98 -7.52
C ARG A 111 -12.08 15.31 -8.08
N ALA A 112 -12.20 15.56 -9.38
CA ALA A 112 -13.47 15.89 -10.03
C ALA A 112 -14.29 14.65 -10.43
N ALA A 113 -13.68 13.47 -10.43
CA ALA A 113 -14.30 12.22 -10.89
C ALA A 113 -14.82 11.31 -9.75
N ALA A 114 -14.86 11.80 -8.50
CA ALA A 114 -15.28 11.05 -7.32
C ALA A 114 -16.52 11.65 -6.65
#